data_AF-A0A523W335-F1
#
_entry.id   AF-A0A523W335-F1
#
_cell.length_a   1.000
_cell.length_b   1.000
_cell.length_c   1.000
_cell.angle_alpha   90.00
_cell.angle_beta   90.00
_cell.angle_gamma   90.00
#
_symmetry.space_group_name_H-M   'P 1'
#
loop_
_entity.id
_entity.type
_entity.pdbx_description
1 polymer ?
#
loop_
_entity_poly.entity_id
_entity_poly.type
_entity_poly.pdbx_seq_one_letter_code
_entity_poly.pdbx_strand_id
1 'polypeptide(L)'
;MVSLITILLLSQLDHFEFTTISSPQTAGDSFQITIYAYDASNQIVTDYNDHPWVYSSLSPTYSNKQVSFTNGSCTDNVMVTLASNMALICNDYAGHTGQSNNFNVLPNDPAKLLSIVPAETYAPGTQTGKSGNVSAQNAGVQFNINIYLTDNWFNLINTVNHFIDVIPSDQFVPQSQIQLSNGTFTLPFTFR
;
A
#
# COMPACT_ATOMS: atom_id res chain seq x y z
N MET A 1 -43.04 42.90 -13.76
CA MET A 1 -42.33 41.62 -13.56
C MET A 1 -40.98 41.93 -12.96
N VAL A 2 -40.82 41.76 -11.66
CA VAL A 2 -39.49 41.74 -11.04
C VAL A 2 -39.10 40.27 -11.05
N SER A 3 -38.13 39.91 -11.90
CA SER A 3 -37.57 38.56 -11.89
C SER A 3 -36.79 38.41 -10.59
N LEU A 4 -37.23 37.52 -9.69
CA LEU A 4 -36.40 37.08 -8.59
C LEU A 4 -35.14 36.46 -9.20
N ILE A 5 -33.99 37.11 -9.05
CA ILE A 5 -32.70 36.42 -9.12
C ILE A 5 -32.60 35.67 -7.80
N THR A 6 -32.94 34.38 -7.83
CA THR A 6 -32.62 33.47 -6.73
C THR A 6 -31.10 33.35 -6.72
N ILE A 7 -30.44 34.10 -5.84
CA ILE A 7 -29.04 33.81 -5.48
C ILE A 7 -29.09 32.45 -4.78
N LEU A 8 -28.76 31.40 -5.51
CA LEU A 8 -28.49 30.10 -4.92
C LEU A 8 -27.22 30.29 -4.08
N LEU A 9 -27.37 30.40 -2.75
CA LEU A 9 -26.25 30.27 -1.84
C LEU A 9 -25.79 28.82 -1.93
N LEU A 10 -24.81 28.58 -2.80
CA LEU A 10 -24.13 27.30 -2.84
C LEU A 10 -23.39 27.13 -1.52
N SER A 11 -23.64 26.00 -0.87
CA SER A 11 -22.86 25.56 0.28
C SER A 11 -21.42 25.35 -0.20
N GLN A 12 -20.46 26.06 0.41
CA GLN A 12 -19.06 26.00 -0.02
C GLN A 12 -18.40 24.76 0.57
N LEU A 13 -17.69 23.99 -0.25
CA LEU A 13 -16.84 22.89 0.23
C LEU A 13 -15.86 23.38 1.30
N ASP A 14 -15.77 22.63 2.39
CA ASP A 14 -14.86 22.85 3.51
C ASP A 14 -13.94 21.64 3.71
N HIS A 15 -14.51 20.44 3.74
CA HIS A 15 -13.74 19.21 3.96
C HIS A 15 -14.41 17.97 3.35
N PHE A 16 -13.65 16.87 3.32
CA PHE A 16 -14.15 15.55 2.97
C PHE A 16 -14.25 14.67 4.21
N GLU A 17 -15.26 13.81 4.27
CA GLU A 17 -15.42 12.83 5.34
C GLU A 17 -15.63 11.43 4.76
N PHE A 18 -14.84 10.47 5.25
CA PHE A 18 -14.99 9.06 4.91
C PHE A 18 -16.04 8.42 5.82
N THR A 19 -16.86 7.53 5.26
CA THR A 19 -17.49 6.51 6.09
C THR A 19 -16.42 5.59 6.69
N THR A 20 -16.69 4.98 7.85
CA THR A 20 -15.74 4.05 8.46
C THR A 20 -15.34 2.93 7.50
N ILE A 21 -14.02 2.83 7.25
CA ILE A 21 -13.41 1.73 6.51
C ILE A 21 -13.26 0.55 7.47
N SER A 22 -13.77 -0.62 7.08
CA SER A 22 -13.64 -1.84 7.87
C SER A 22 -12.18 -2.29 8.00
N SER A 23 -11.87 -2.99 9.07
CA SER A 23 -10.53 -3.49 9.37
C SER A 23 -10.61 -4.95 9.81
N PRO A 24 -9.78 -5.86 9.28
CA PRO A 24 -8.72 -5.60 8.29
C PRO A 24 -9.23 -5.55 6.83
N GLN A 25 -8.42 -4.94 5.96
CA GLN A 25 -8.42 -5.14 4.50
C GLN A 25 -7.25 -6.06 4.10
N THR A 26 -7.23 -6.53 2.86
CA THR A 26 -6.16 -7.39 2.33
C THR A 26 -5.35 -6.65 1.27
N ALA A 27 -4.02 -6.74 1.32
CA ALA A 27 -3.14 -6.10 0.37
C ALA A 27 -3.36 -6.62 -1.05
N GLY A 28 -3.43 -5.71 -2.01
CA GLY A 28 -3.67 -6.04 -3.42
C GLY A 28 -5.13 -6.36 -3.79
N ASP A 29 -6.01 -6.55 -2.80
CA ASP A 29 -7.45 -6.68 -3.05
C ASP A 29 -8.09 -5.29 -3.10
N SER A 30 -9.12 -5.15 -3.95
CA SER A 30 -9.91 -3.91 -4.00
C SER A 30 -11.00 -3.94 -2.94
N PHE A 31 -11.19 -2.81 -2.24
CA PHE A 31 -12.28 -2.62 -1.29
C PHE A 31 -12.99 -1.29 -1.52
N GLN A 32 -14.28 -1.26 -1.22
CA GLN A 32 -15.12 -0.09 -1.44
C GLN A 32 -14.94 0.93 -0.30
N ILE A 33 -14.89 2.20 -0.66
CA ILE A 33 -14.95 3.35 0.23
C ILE A 33 -16.13 4.24 -0.14
N THR A 34 -16.63 5.01 0.82
CA THR A 34 -17.59 6.09 0.58
C THR A 34 -17.08 7.37 1.23
N ILE A 35 -17.19 8.49 0.52
CA ILE A 35 -16.75 9.81 0.97
C ILE A 35 -17.86 10.82 0.68
N TYR A 36 -18.07 11.76 1.60
CA TYR A 36 -18.97 12.88 1.46
C TYR A 36 -18.19 14.20 1.45
N ALA A 37 -18.67 15.16 0.67
CA ALA A 37 -18.19 16.53 0.63
C ALA A 37 -19.07 17.37 1.57
N TYR A 38 -18.47 18.00 2.57
CA TYR A 38 -19.16 18.80 3.59
C TYR A 38 -18.72 20.26 3.55
N ASP A 39 -19.64 21.14 3.94
CA ASP A 39 -19.33 22.52 4.28
C ASP A 39 -18.92 22.68 5.75
N ALA A 40 -18.56 23.91 6.12
CA ALA A 40 -18.13 24.27 7.46
C ALA A 40 -19.24 24.09 8.54
N SER A 41 -20.49 23.87 8.13
CA SER A 41 -21.64 23.59 9.01
C SER A 41 -22.01 22.10 9.01
N ASN A 42 -21.15 21.23 8.48
CA ASN A 42 -21.36 19.79 8.32
C ASN A 42 -22.63 19.45 7.54
N GLN A 43 -22.98 20.24 6.53
CA GLN A 43 -24.02 19.92 5.55
C GLN A 43 -23.38 19.42 4.25
N ILE A 44 -24.01 18.44 3.60
CA ILE A 44 -23.50 17.89 2.33
C ILE A 44 -23.59 18.97 1.24
N VAL A 45 -22.48 19.18 0.54
CA VAL A 45 -22.39 20.08 -0.61
C VAL A 45 -22.95 19.35 -1.84
N THR A 46 -24.27 19.40 -2.02
CA THR A 46 -24.98 18.58 -3.03
C THR A 46 -24.69 18.93 -4.48
N ASP A 47 -23.94 19.99 -4.77
CA ASP A 47 -23.50 20.39 -6.10
C ASP A 47 -22.00 20.14 -6.35
N TYR A 48 -21.28 19.55 -5.38
CA TYR A 48 -19.90 19.13 -5.56
C TYR A 48 -19.82 17.90 -6.49
N ASN A 49 -19.10 18.04 -7.61
CA ASN A 49 -18.97 17.03 -8.67
C ASN A 49 -17.52 16.92 -9.19
N ASP A 50 -16.54 17.37 -8.41
CA ASP A 50 -15.13 17.33 -8.81
C ASP A 50 -14.46 15.95 -8.55
N HIS A 51 -13.18 15.87 -8.90
CA HIS A 51 -12.41 14.64 -8.97
C HIS A 51 -11.16 14.68 -8.08
N PRO A 52 -11.30 14.65 -6.75
CA PRO A 52 -10.16 14.68 -5.82
C PRO A 52 -9.37 13.37 -5.88
N TRP A 53 -8.16 13.41 -5.33
CA TRP A 53 -7.29 12.24 -5.21
C TRP A 53 -7.41 11.60 -3.83
N VAL A 54 -7.56 10.28 -3.81
CA VAL A 54 -7.48 9.44 -2.62
C VAL A 54 -6.16 8.69 -2.62
N TYR A 55 -5.37 8.87 -1.56
CA TYR A 55 -4.09 8.19 -1.41
C TYR A 55 -3.81 7.70 0.01
N SER A 56 -2.93 6.71 0.14
CA SER A 56 -2.52 6.18 1.45
C SER A 56 -1.76 7.22 2.28
N SER A 57 -1.97 7.23 3.59
CA SER A 57 -1.31 8.17 4.52
C SER A 57 0.18 7.91 4.74
N LEU A 58 0.73 6.80 4.23
CA LEU A 58 2.14 6.42 4.37
C LEU A 58 2.98 6.88 3.17
N SER A 59 4.30 6.92 3.37
CA SER A 59 5.30 7.22 2.34
C SER A 59 6.22 6.02 2.10
N PRO A 60 6.51 5.64 0.84
CA PRO A 60 5.89 6.11 -0.39
C PRO A 60 4.38 5.82 -0.44
N THR A 61 3.70 6.35 -1.45
CA THR A 61 2.26 6.13 -1.65
C THR A 61 1.98 4.69 -2.11
N TYR A 62 1.14 3.95 -1.37
CA TYR A 62 0.75 2.55 -1.62
C TYR A 62 -0.69 2.39 -2.12
N SER A 63 -1.41 3.49 -2.23
CA SER A 63 -2.69 3.61 -2.92
C SER A 63 -2.77 5.01 -3.49
N ASN A 64 -3.15 5.16 -4.76
CA ASN A 64 -3.31 6.46 -5.39
C ASN A 64 -4.38 6.36 -6.47
N LYS A 65 -5.55 6.95 -6.21
CA LYS A 65 -6.69 6.87 -7.12
C LYS A 65 -7.43 8.20 -7.16
N GLN A 66 -7.71 8.69 -8.36
CA GLN A 66 -8.66 9.77 -8.53
C GLN A 66 -10.09 9.21 -8.42
N VAL A 67 -10.90 9.79 -7.52
CA VAL A 67 -12.32 9.41 -7.34
C VAL A 67 -13.21 10.46 -8.00
N SER A 68 -14.46 10.12 -8.31
CA SER A 68 -15.42 11.04 -8.94
C SER A 68 -16.59 11.27 -8.01
N PHE A 69 -16.83 12.52 -7.60
CA PHE A 69 -18.00 12.86 -6.82
C PHE A 69 -19.21 13.11 -7.72
N THR A 70 -20.38 12.75 -7.22
CA THR A 70 -21.67 13.11 -7.81
C THR A 70 -22.58 13.60 -6.70
N ASN A 71 -23.05 14.83 -6.84
CA ASN A 71 -23.92 15.50 -5.89
C ASN A 71 -23.44 15.40 -4.42
N GLY A 72 -22.16 15.67 -4.18
CA GLY A 72 -21.58 15.71 -2.83
C GLY A 72 -21.20 14.36 -2.23
N SER A 73 -21.27 13.26 -2.98
CA SER A 73 -20.83 11.93 -2.51
C SER A 73 -20.04 11.17 -3.56
N CYS A 74 -19.12 10.31 -3.14
CA CYS A 74 -18.52 9.29 -3.99
C CYS A 74 -18.51 7.93 -3.30
N THR A 75 -18.80 6.87 -4.05
CA THR A 75 -18.57 5.48 -3.65
C THR A 75 -17.70 4.84 -4.71
N ASP A 76 -16.51 4.37 -4.34
CA ASP A 76 -15.55 3.82 -5.29
C ASP A 76 -14.68 2.73 -4.65
N ASN A 77 -14.09 1.87 -5.48
CA ASN A 77 -13.16 0.85 -5.05
C ASN A 77 -11.71 1.36 -5.09
N VAL A 78 -10.99 1.21 -4.00
CA VAL A 78 -9.55 1.49 -3.92
C VAL A 78 -8.79 0.21 -3.60
N MET A 79 -7.49 0.21 -3.86
CA MET A 79 -6.58 -0.90 -3.57
C MET A 79 -5.37 -0.33 -2.85
N VAL A 80 -4.91 -1.04 -1.82
CA VAL A 80 -3.69 -0.72 -1.07
C VAL A 80 -2.71 -1.88 -1.22
N THR A 81 -1.45 -1.59 -1.55
CA THR A 81 -0.45 -2.64 -1.81
C THR A 81 0.41 -3.00 -0.61
N LEU A 82 0.55 -2.11 0.38
CA LEU A 82 1.33 -2.37 1.60
C LEU A 82 0.45 -2.94 2.71
N ALA A 83 0.89 -4.06 3.28
CA ALA A 83 0.35 -4.57 4.53
C ALA A 83 0.90 -3.77 5.73
N SER A 84 0.08 -2.87 6.28
CA SER A 84 0.39 -2.05 7.44
C SER A 84 -0.89 -1.46 8.04
N ASN A 85 -0.77 -0.83 9.22
CA ASN A 85 -1.82 0.06 9.72
C ASN A 85 -1.69 1.43 9.06
N MET A 86 -2.75 1.92 8.43
CA MET A 86 -2.75 3.23 7.77
C MET A 86 -4.15 3.84 7.71
N ALA A 87 -4.23 5.08 7.22
CA ALA A 87 -5.47 5.72 6.80
C ALA A 87 -5.40 6.06 5.29
N LEU A 88 -6.52 6.45 4.72
CA LEU A 88 -6.59 7.11 3.41
C LEU A 88 -6.83 8.60 3.58
N ILE A 89 -6.29 9.39 2.66
CA ILE A 89 -6.44 10.84 2.59
C ILE A 89 -7.14 11.17 1.27
N CYS A 90 -8.22 11.94 1.32
CA CYS A 90 -8.86 12.55 0.16
C CYS A 90 -8.42 14.02 0.08
N ASN A 91 -7.89 14.45 -1.06
CA ASN A 91 -7.34 15.78 -1.24
C ASN A 91 -7.66 16.29 -2.65
N ASP A 92 -8.24 17.48 -2.74
CA ASP A 92 -8.52 18.14 -4.02
C ASP A 92 -7.37 19.04 -4.50
N TYR A 93 -6.33 19.19 -3.69
CA TYR A 93 -5.20 20.12 -3.87
C TYR A 93 -5.59 21.60 -3.98
N ALA A 94 -6.82 21.95 -3.58
CA ALA A 94 -7.33 23.32 -3.47
C ALA A 94 -7.46 23.77 -2.01
N GLY A 95 -7.03 22.94 -1.06
CA GLY A 95 -7.02 23.25 0.38
C GLY A 95 -8.03 22.46 1.20
N HIS A 96 -8.87 21.65 0.55
CA HIS A 96 -9.85 20.80 1.23
C HIS A 96 -9.32 19.37 1.32
N THR A 97 -9.47 18.76 2.50
CA THR A 97 -8.94 17.43 2.78
C THR A 97 -9.90 16.63 3.64
N GLY A 98 -9.72 15.32 3.65
CA GLY A 98 -10.37 14.39 4.56
C GLY A 98 -9.47 13.21 4.85
N GLN A 99 -9.56 12.66 6.06
CA GLN A 99 -8.83 11.46 6.44
C GLN A 99 -9.79 10.40 6.97
N SER A 100 -9.60 9.14 6.57
CA SER A 100 -10.36 8.02 7.13
C SER A 100 -9.94 7.69 8.56
N ASN A 101 -10.67 6.76 9.19
CA ASN A 101 -10.12 6.02 10.34
C ASN A 101 -8.85 5.24 9.93
N ASN A 102 -8.03 4.89 10.92
CA ASN A 102 -6.99 3.89 10.70
C ASN A 102 -7.63 2.51 10.51
N PHE A 103 -7.09 1.73 9.58
CA PHE A 103 -7.44 0.35 9.34
C PHE A 103 -6.16 -0.48 9.10
N ASN A 104 -6.22 -1.76 9.43
CA ASN A 104 -5.14 -2.69 9.14
C ASN A 104 -5.28 -3.22 7.72
N VAL A 105 -4.17 -3.27 7.00
CA VAL A 105 -4.04 -4.05 5.77
C VAL A 105 -3.16 -5.25 6.09
N LEU A 106 -3.67 -6.46 5.84
CA LEU A 106 -2.93 -7.70 6.02
C LEU A 106 -2.30 -8.15 4.69
N PRO A 107 -1.17 -8.89 4.73
CA PRO A 107 -0.64 -9.52 3.54
C PRO A 107 -1.66 -10.48 2.90
N ASN A 108 -1.64 -10.61 1.58
CA ASN A 108 -2.43 -11.61 0.88
C ASN A 108 -1.80 -13.01 1.00
N ASP A 109 -2.35 -14.01 0.31
CA ASP A 109 -1.82 -15.36 0.29
C ASP A 109 -0.34 -15.40 -0.16
N PRO A 110 0.48 -16.33 0.37
CA PRO A 110 1.86 -16.51 -0.05
C PRO A 110 1.98 -16.73 -1.57
N ALA A 111 2.82 -15.93 -2.23
CA ALA A 111 2.95 -15.98 -3.69
C ALA A 111 4.41 -15.92 -4.18
N LYS A 112 5.32 -15.29 -3.43
CA LYS A 112 6.69 -15.00 -3.90
C LYS A 112 7.73 -15.23 -2.81
N LEU A 113 8.94 -15.58 -3.23
CA LEU A 113 10.16 -15.47 -2.42
C LEU A 113 10.92 -14.21 -2.84
N LEU A 114 11.43 -13.47 -1.86
CA LEU A 114 12.27 -12.30 -2.09
C LEU A 114 13.61 -12.48 -1.39
N SER A 115 14.70 -12.32 -2.14
CA SER A 115 16.05 -12.25 -1.61
C SER A 115 16.55 -10.80 -1.55
N ILE A 116 17.13 -10.45 -0.40
CA ILE A 116 17.81 -9.17 -0.14
C ILE A 116 19.28 -9.47 0.09
N VAL A 117 20.13 -8.97 -0.82
CA VAL A 117 21.59 -9.10 -0.75
C VAL A 117 22.24 -7.84 -0.15
N PRO A 118 23.54 -7.83 0.15
CA PRO A 118 24.20 -6.65 0.70
C PRO A 118 24.03 -5.40 -0.20
N ALA A 119 23.73 -4.28 0.45
CA ALA A 119 23.37 -2.98 -0.15
C ALA A 119 21.98 -2.87 -0.79
N GLU A 120 21.17 -3.93 -0.75
CA GLU A 120 19.72 -3.83 -0.97
C GLU A 120 18.97 -3.59 0.33
N THR A 121 17.78 -2.99 0.25
CA THR A 121 16.86 -2.78 1.37
C THR A 121 15.50 -3.38 1.04
N TYR A 122 14.89 -4.06 2.01
CA TYR A 122 13.54 -4.58 1.88
C TYR A 122 12.51 -3.44 1.77
N ALA A 123 11.66 -3.46 0.75
CA ALA A 123 10.70 -2.42 0.42
C ALA A 123 9.33 -3.04 0.06
N PRO A 124 8.58 -3.56 1.06
CA PRO A 124 7.27 -4.18 0.85
C PRO A 124 6.25 -3.21 0.25
N GLY A 125 5.22 -3.74 -0.42
CA GLY A 125 4.18 -2.95 -1.06
C GLY A 125 4.63 -2.25 -2.36
N THR A 126 5.90 -2.35 -2.74
CA THR A 126 6.44 -1.80 -3.99
C THR A 126 6.43 -2.83 -5.13
N GLN A 127 6.62 -2.38 -6.36
CA GLN A 127 6.62 -3.25 -7.55
C GLN A 127 7.74 -4.31 -7.55
N THR A 128 8.85 -4.05 -6.87
CA THR A 128 10.03 -4.93 -6.82
C THR A 128 10.22 -5.60 -5.47
N GLY A 129 9.58 -5.10 -4.41
CA GLY A 129 9.76 -5.56 -3.04
C GLY A 129 11.07 -5.11 -2.39
N LYS A 130 11.94 -4.42 -3.12
CA LYS A 130 13.27 -4.02 -2.67
C LYS A 130 13.80 -2.79 -3.38
N SER A 131 14.70 -2.08 -2.72
CA SER A 131 15.42 -0.91 -3.23
C SER A 131 16.93 -1.04 -2.96
N GLY A 132 17.71 -0.05 -3.39
CA GLY A 132 19.17 -0.08 -3.31
C GLY A 132 19.81 -0.70 -4.55
N ASN A 133 21.14 -0.75 -4.55
CA ASN A 133 21.93 -1.30 -5.64
C ASN A 133 22.69 -2.51 -5.14
N VAL A 134 22.81 -3.54 -5.97
CA VAL A 134 23.63 -4.70 -5.65
C VAL A 134 25.09 -4.27 -5.52
N SER A 135 25.76 -4.75 -4.46
CA SER A 135 27.19 -4.55 -4.26
C SER A 135 27.97 -5.82 -4.59
N ALA A 136 29.16 -5.66 -5.20
CA ALA A 136 30.02 -6.78 -5.52
C ALA A 136 30.45 -7.52 -4.23
N GLN A 137 30.40 -8.84 -4.27
CA GLN A 137 30.89 -9.70 -3.19
C GLN A 137 32.15 -10.41 -3.65
N ASN A 138 33.17 -10.46 -2.80
CA ASN A 138 34.42 -11.12 -3.11
C ASN A 138 34.26 -12.64 -2.97
N ALA A 139 34.76 -13.40 -3.96
CA ALA A 139 34.81 -14.86 -3.85
C ALA A 139 35.62 -15.29 -2.61
N GLY A 140 35.17 -16.36 -1.95
CA GLY A 140 35.74 -16.85 -0.70
C GLY A 140 35.38 -16.03 0.55
N VAL A 141 34.72 -14.88 0.41
CA VAL A 141 34.22 -14.07 1.54
C VAL A 141 32.73 -14.35 1.75
N GLN A 142 32.36 -14.69 2.98
CA GLN A 142 30.96 -14.92 3.33
C GLN A 142 30.19 -13.60 3.43
N PHE A 143 28.97 -13.60 2.93
CA PHE A 143 27.98 -12.54 3.12
C PHE A 143 26.59 -13.15 3.43
N ASN A 144 25.66 -12.31 3.90
CA ASN A 144 24.32 -12.75 4.26
C ASN A 144 23.32 -12.38 3.15
N ILE A 145 22.41 -13.31 2.86
CA ILE A 145 21.23 -13.08 2.02
C ILE A 145 20.00 -13.27 2.91
N ASN A 146 19.16 -12.24 3.04
CA ASN A 146 17.89 -12.38 3.75
C ASN A 146 16.81 -12.82 2.77
N ILE A 147 16.08 -13.88 3.11
CA ILE A 147 15.02 -14.46 2.29
C ILE A 147 13.69 -14.27 3.01
N TYR A 148 12.70 -13.79 2.28
CA TYR A 148 11.34 -13.54 2.75
C TYR A 148 10.32 -14.32 1.91
N LEU A 149 9.38 -15.00 2.57
CA LEU A 149 8.13 -15.45 1.97
C LEU A 149 7.15 -14.28 1.98
N THR A 150 6.60 -13.98 0.82
CA THR A 150 5.81 -12.77 0.62
C THR A 150 4.55 -13.02 -0.21
N ASP A 151 3.59 -12.12 -0.09
CA ASP A 151 2.47 -12.04 -1.03
C ASP A 151 2.89 -11.48 -2.40
N ASN A 152 1.92 -11.23 -3.28
CA ASN A 152 2.19 -10.74 -4.62
C ASN A 152 2.76 -9.30 -4.65
N TRP A 153 2.62 -8.54 -3.56
CA TRP A 153 3.14 -7.18 -3.36
C TRP A 153 4.33 -7.15 -2.41
N PHE A 154 4.99 -8.28 -2.22
CA PHE A 154 6.18 -8.43 -1.40
C PHE A 154 5.98 -8.11 0.09
N ASN A 155 4.74 -8.14 0.60
CA ASN A 155 4.48 -8.04 2.03
C ASN A 155 4.84 -9.36 2.70
N LEU A 156 5.51 -9.30 3.85
CA LEU A 156 5.98 -10.48 4.58
C LEU A 156 4.82 -11.33 5.11
N ILE A 157 4.84 -12.62 4.80
CA ILE A 157 3.98 -13.62 5.45
C ILE A 157 4.71 -14.18 6.67
N ASN A 158 4.42 -13.65 7.85
CA ASN A 158 5.11 -14.05 9.09
C ASN A 158 4.41 -15.16 9.90
N THR A 159 3.41 -15.83 9.32
CA THR A 159 2.56 -16.81 10.00
C THR A 159 2.86 -18.26 9.61
N VAL A 160 3.80 -18.49 8.69
CA VAL A 160 4.07 -19.79 8.08
C VAL A 160 5.55 -20.15 8.19
N ASN A 161 5.82 -21.42 8.49
CA ASN A 161 7.13 -22.03 8.27
C ASN A 161 7.10 -22.79 6.93
N HIS A 162 8.14 -22.63 6.11
CA HIS A 162 8.16 -23.22 4.77
C HIS A 162 9.55 -23.70 4.38
N PHE A 163 9.66 -24.89 3.80
CA PHE A 163 10.93 -25.39 3.26
C PHE A 163 11.13 -24.89 1.84
N ILE A 164 12.32 -24.41 1.53
CA ILE A 164 12.71 -23.99 0.18
C ILE A 164 14.06 -24.59 -0.18
N ASP A 165 14.23 -24.88 -1.47
CA ASP A 165 15.50 -25.32 -2.01
C ASP A 165 16.26 -24.09 -2.56
N VAL A 166 17.50 -23.93 -2.11
CA VAL A 166 18.44 -22.93 -2.59
C VAL A 166 19.32 -23.60 -3.63
N ILE A 167 19.22 -23.14 -4.87
CA ILE A 167 19.97 -23.65 -6.02
C ILE A 167 20.87 -22.52 -6.54
N PRO A 168 22.16 -22.50 -6.16
CA PRO A 168 23.09 -21.50 -6.64
C PRO A 168 23.39 -21.69 -8.13
N SER A 169 23.60 -20.59 -8.86
CA SER A 169 24.13 -20.64 -10.23
C SER A 169 25.64 -20.93 -10.26
N ASP A 170 26.33 -20.71 -9.14
CA ASP A 170 27.72 -21.12 -8.95
C ASP A 170 27.80 -22.64 -8.80
N GLN A 171 28.38 -23.31 -9.81
CA GLN A 171 28.48 -24.76 -9.89
C GLN A 171 29.29 -25.40 -8.76
N PHE A 172 30.09 -24.62 -8.03
CA PHE A 172 30.93 -25.10 -6.93
C PHE A 172 30.27 -24.95 -5.57
N VAL A 173 29.07 -24.37 -5.50
CA VAL A 173 28.26 -24.28 -4.29
C VAL A 173 27.13 -25.32 -4.36
N PRO A 174 27.06 -26.27 -3.41
CA PRO A 174 26.01 -27.28 -3.42
C PRO A 174 24.63 -26.65 -3.17
N GLN A 175 23.60 -27.23 -3.80
CA GLN A 175 22.22 -26.94 -3.43
C GLN A 175 21.95 -27.33 -1.98
N SER A 176 21.06 -26.59 -1.32
CA SER A 176 20.69 -26.85 0.08
C SER A 176 19.21 -26.59 0.29
N GLN A 177 18.61 -27.33 1.22
CA GLN A 177 17.25 -27.05 1.67
C GLN A 177 17.31 -26.30 2.98
N ILE A 178 16.53 -25.22 3.09
CA ILE A 178 16.43 -24.39 4.29
C ILE A 178 14.96 -24.26 4.70
N GLN A 179 14.73 -24.00 5.99
CA GLN A 179 13.39 -23.73 6.51
C GLN A 179 13.26 -22.24 6.84
N LEU A 180 12.34 -21.57 6.15
CA LEU A 180 11.87 -20.26 6.56
C LEU A 180 11.11 -20.41 7.88
N SER A 181 11.49 -19.64 8.88
CA SER A 181 10.77 -19.51 10.15
C SER A 181 10.02 -18.19 10.18
N ASN A 182 8.70 -18.24 10.39
CA ASN A 182 7.82 -17.06 10.27
C ASN A 182 8.08 -16.31 8.96
N GLY A 183 8.15 -17.05 7.86
CA GLY A 183 8.39 -16.53 6.51
C GLY A 183 9.79 -15.96 6.27
N THR A 184 10.76 -16.14 7.17
CA THR A 184 12.10 -15.54 7.02
C THR A 184 13.24 -16.52 7.23
N PHE A 185 14.36 -16.27 6.55
CA PHE A 185 15.63 -16.94 6.82
C PHE A 185 16.82 -16.06 6.39
N THR A 186 17.87 -16.00 7.21
CA THR A 186 19.14 -15.37 6.82
C THR A 186 20.12 -16.45 6.40
N LEU A 187 20.40 -16.52 5.10
CA LEU A 187 21.33 -17.47 4.50
C LEU A 187 22.76 -16.92 4.53
N PRO A 188 23.69 -17.52 5.30
CA PRO A 188 25.11 -17.27 5.12
C PRO A 188 25.58 -17.91 3.80
N PHE A 189 26.13 -17.11 2.89
CA PHE A 189 26.51 -17.53 1.55
C PHE A 189 27.94 -17.10 1.21
N THR A 190 28.67 -17.96 0.51
CA THR A 190 30.05 -17.69 0.04
C THR A 190 30.18 -18.21 -1.39
N PHE A 191 30.52 -17.33 -2.35
CA PHE A 191 30.91 -17.75 -3.69
C PHE A 191 32.23 -18.53 -3.64
N ARG A 192 32.37 -19.56 -4.47
CA ARG A 192 33.59 -20.38 -4.53
C ARG A 192 34.40 -20.16 -5.79
#